data_AF-A0AAE1RJB6-F1
#
_entry.id   AF-A0AAE1RJB6-F1
#
_cell.length_a   1.000
_cell.length_b   1.000
_cell.length_c   1.000
_cell.angle_alpha   90.00
_cell.angle_beta   90.00
_cell.angle_gamma   90.00
#
_symmetry.space_group_name_H-M   'P 1'
#
loop_
_entity.id
_entity.type
_entity.pdbx_description
1 polymer ?
#
loop_
_entity_poly.entity_id
_entity_poly.type
_entity_poly.pdbx_seq_one_letter_code
_entity_poly.pdbx_strand_id
1 'polypeptide(L)'
;MREPSTDLQQTWGGRNEIVRYESPTPSMGIHRFVFVLFRQLGRETVYGPCRRGNFNTRDFAKVYNLGLPVASVYFNCHRESGTGGRRA
;
A
#
# COMPACT_ATOMS: atom_id res chain seq x y z
N MET A 1 5.70 32.69 -7.18
CA MET A 1 6.96 32.16 -6.64
C MET A 1 6.67 31.44 -5.33
N ARG A 2 6.51 30.12 -5.38
CA ARG A 2 6.64 29.18 -4.25
C ARG A 2 6.53 27.78 -4.85
N GLU A 3 7.68 27.22 -5.19
CA GLU A 3 7.82 25.81 -5.54
C GLU A 3 7.44 24.96 -4.31
N PRO A 4 6.64 23.89 -4.46
CA PRO A 4 6.45 22.94 -3.37
C PRO A 4 7.73 22.10 -3.25
N SER A 5 8.45 22.31 -2.15
CA SER A 5 9.67 21.59 -1.79
C SER A 5 9.40 20.09 -1.63
N THR A 6 9.63 19.32 -2.70
CA THR A 6 9.85 17.86 -2.61
C THR A 6 11.21 17.60 -1.97
N ASP A 7 11.30 17.81 -0.65
CA ASP A 7 12.53 17.59 0.11
C ASP A 7 12.32 16.57 1.26
N LEU A 8 11.53 15.52 0.99
CA LEU A 8 11.44 14.34 1.86
C LEU A 8 12.54 13.30 1.56
N GLN A 9 13.50 13.60 0.67
CA GLN A 9 14.54 12.65 0.30
C GLN A 9 15.61 12.42 1.38
N GLN A 10 15.68 13.24 2.43
CA GLN A 10 16.85 13.24 3.32
C GLN A 10 16.73 12.50 4.66
N THR A 11 15.55 12.04 5.11
CA THR A 11 15.47 11.38 6.44
C THR A 11 15.55 9.85 6.43
N TRP A 12 15.45 9.20 5.26
CA TRP A 12 15.54 7.73 5.15
C TRP A 12 16.26 7.31 3.86
N GLY A 13 17.55 7.64 3.74
CA GLY A 13 18.39 7.47 2.54
C GLY A 13 18.67 6.03 2.07
N GLY A 14 17.71 5.10 2.19
CA GLY A 14 17.82 3.73 1.70
C GLY A 14 16.49 3.06 1.39
N ARG A 15 15.40 3.81 1.27
CA ARG A 15 14.05 3.28 0.98
C ARG A 15 13.70 3.47 -0.49
N ASN A 16 13.41 2.37 -1.18
CA ASN A 16 12.98 2.39 -2.58
C ASN A 16 11.45 2.22 -2.66
N GLU A 17 10.75 3.23 -3.18
CA GLU A 17 9.32 3.13 -3.49
C GLU A 17 9.15 2.46 -4.87
N ILE A 18 9.01 1.13 -4.87
CA ILE A 18 8.87 0.32 -6.10
C ILE A 18 7.50 0.50 -6.78
N VAL A 19 6.50 0.93 -6.03
CA VAL A 19 5.14 1.24 -6.51
C VAL A 19 4.64 2.44 -5.72
N ARG A 20 4.23 3.50 -6.43
CA ARG A 20 3.75 4.73 -5.80
C ARG A 20 2.55 4.49 -4.89
N TYR A 21 2.47 5.18 -3.76
CA TYR A 21 1.24 5.17 -2.96
C TYR A 21 0.07 5.80 -3.73
N GLU A 22 -1.10 5.17 -3.65
CA GLU A 22 -2.37 5.69 -4.18
C GLU A 22 -3.39 5.75 -3.05
N SER A 23 -4.01 6.92 -2.87
CA SER A 23 -4.97 7.17 -1.79
C SER A 23 -6.23 6.29 -1.95
N PRO A 24 -6.75 5.70 -0.85
CA PRO A 24 -8.00 4.95 -0.85
C PRO A 24 -9.20 5.71 -1.43
N THR A 25 -9.79 5.23 -2.53
CA THR A 25 -11.04 5.76 -3.10
C THR A 25 -12.06 4.63 -3.32
N PRO A 26 -12.60 4.02 -2.24
CA PRO A 26 -13.58 2.93 -2.38
C PRO A 26 -14.87 3.44 -3.04
N SER A 27 -15.36 2.70 -4.03
CA SER A 27 -16.60 3.05 -4.75
C SER A 27 -17.86 2.60 -4.02
N MET A 28 -17.85 1.38 -3.46
CA MET A 28 -19.01 0.74 -2.84
C MET A 28 -18.61 -0.16 -1.67
N GLY A 29 -19.44 -0.21 -0.62
CA GLY A 29 -19.21 -1.00 0.59
C GLY A 29 -18.10 -0.46 1.50
N ILE A 30 -17.75 -1.28 2.48
CA ILE A 30 -16.65 -1.04 3.43
C ILE A 30 -15.46 -1.87 2.98
N HIS A 31 -14.35 -1.20 2.66
CA HIS A 31 -13.11 -1.80 2.18
C HIS A 31 -12.10 -1.89 3.31
N ARG A 32 -11.36 -2.99 3.38
CA ARG A 32 -10.22 -3.14 4.29
C ARG A 32 -8.95 -2.76 3.56
N PHE A 33 -8.25 -1.74 4.07
CA PHE A 33 -6.93 -1.37 3.60
C PHE A 33 -5.91 -1.93 4.59
N VAL A 34 -5.01 -2.78 4.09
CA VAL A 34 -4.09 -3.58 4.91
C VAL A 34 -2.66 -3.17 4.64
N PHE A 35 -1.92 -2.81 5.69
CA PHE A 35 -0.48 -2.67 5.66
C PHE A 35 0.14 -3.95 6.20
N VAL A 36 1.10 -4.51 5.46
CA VAL A 36 1.82 -5.73 5.84
C VAL A 36 3.31 -5.48 5.74
N LEU A 37 4.04 -5.79 6.80
CA LEU A 37 5.50 -5.65 6.86
C LEU A 37 6.16 -7.03 6.82
N PHE A 38 7.11 -7.19 5.91
CA PHE A 38 7.93 -8.39 5.76
C PHE A 38 9.40 -8.08 6.04
N ARG A 39 10.15 -9.09 6.51
CA ARG A 39 11.60 -9.01 6.64
C ARG A 39 12.25 -9.48 5.33
N GLN A 40 12.98 -8.60 4.67
CA GLN A 40 13.77 -8.96 3.48
C GLN A 40 15.08 -9.63 3.89
N LEU A 41 15.57 -10.55 3.07
CA LEU A 41 16.87 -11.22 3.28
C LEU A 41 18.06 -10.33 2.87
N GLY A 42 17.83 -9.32 2.05
CA GLY A 42 18.85 -8.37 1.58
C GLY A 42 18.22 -7.10 0.98
N ARG A 43 19.06 -6.15 0.59
CA ARG A 43 18.62 -4.94 -0.15
C ARG A 43 18.39 -5.29 -1.62
N GLU A 44 17.48 -4.57 -2.26
CA GLU A 44 17.20 -4.64 -3.71
C GLU A 44 16.79 -6.05 -4.22
N THR A 45 16.24 -6.90 -3.35
CA THR A 45 15.81 -8.25 -3.71
C THR A 45 14.33 -8.37 -4.10
N VAL A 46 13.59 -7.25 -4.13
CA VAL A 46 12.13 -7.23 -4.33
C VAL A 46 11.75 -6.18 -5.36
N TYR A 47 10.95 -6.57 -6.34
CA TYR A 47 10.47 -5.70 -7.42
C TYR A 47 8.94 -5.55 -7.37
N GLY A 48 8.47 -4.41 -7.86
CA GLY A 48 7.04 -4.08 -7.87
C GLY A 48 6.27 -4.98 -8.85
N PRO A 49 5.00 -5.30 -8.56
CA PRO A 49 4.13 -5.99 -9.51
C PRO A 49 3.86 -5.12 -10.76
N CYS A 50 3.70 -5.77 -11.92
CA CYS A 50 3.38 -5.07 -13.17
C CYS A 50 1.99 -4.42 -13.20
N ARG A 51 1.05 -4.92 -12.37
CA ARG A 51 -0.32 -4.41 -12.25
C ARG A 51 -0.75 -4.43 -10.79
N ARG A 52 -1.52 -3.42 -10.37
CA ARG A 52 -2.08 -3.34 -9.01
C ARG A 52 -3.29 -4.25 -8.81
N GLY A 53 -4.13 -4.38 -9.83
CA GLY A 53 -5.31 -5.24 -9.79
C GLY A 53 -4.92 -6.71 -9.66
N ASN A 54 -5.71 -7.46 -8.89
CA ASN A 54 -5.50 -8.89 -8.63
C ASN A 54 -4.15 -9.22 -7.95
N PHE A 55 -3.58 -8.27 -7.19
CA PHE A 55 -2.38 -8.53 -6.39
C PHE A 55 -2.69 -9.49 -5.23
N ASN A 56 -1.87 -10.53 -5.06
CA ASN A 56 -1.95 -11.47 -3.96
C ASN A 56 -0.71 -11.36 -3.06
N THR A 57 -0.90 -10.89 -1.83
CA THR A 57 0.18 -10.70 -0.85
C THR A 57 0.89 -12.00 -0.48
N ARG A 58 0.18 -13.14 -0.44
CA ARG A 58 0.77 -14.44 -0.09
C ARG A 58 1.68 -14.96 -1.19
N ASP A 59 1.25 -14.83 -2.45
CA ASP A 59 2.07 -15.27 -3.58
C ASP A 59 3.29 -14.36 -3.75
N PHE A 60 3.14 -13.05 -3.53
CA PHE A 60 4.25 -12.12 -3.47
C PHE A 60 5.29 -12.50 -2.41
N ALA A 61 4.85 -12.84 -1.20
CA ALA A 61 5.76 -13.27 -0.13
C ALA A 61 6.50 -14.57 -0.47
N LYS A 62 5.84 -15.50 -1.17
CA LYS A 62 6.48 -16.74 -1.64
C LYS A 62 7.54 -16.47 -2.71
N VAL A 63 7.21 -15.68 -3.74
CA VAL A 63 8.12 -15.37 -4.86
C VAL A 63 9.43 -14.74 -4.38
N TYR A 64 9.34 -13.86 -3.38
CA TYR A 64 10.49 -13.14 -2.85
C TYR A 64 11.08 -13.73 -1.55
N ASN A 65 10.68 -14.96 -1.17
CA ASN A 65 11.16 -15.64 0.03
C ASN A 65 11.07 -14.77 1.31
N LEU A 66 9.99 -14.01 1.43
CA LEU A 66 9.76 -13.07 2.55
C LEU A 66 9.28 -13.75 3.83
N GLY A 67 8.85 -15.02 3.74
CA GLY A 67 8.31 -15.76 4.86
C GLY A 67 6.97 -15.23 5.36
N LEU A 68 6.75 -15.32 6.67
CA LEU A 68 5.55 -14.80 7.33
C LEU A 68 5.67 -13.28 7.58
N PRO A 69 4.54 -12.55 7.60
CA PRO A 69 4.55 -11.13 7.95
C PRO A 69 5.02 -10.95 9.40
N VAL A 70 5.87 -9.95 9.62
CA VAL A 70 6.37 -9.59 10.97
C VAL A 70 5.39 -8.69 11.69
N ALA A 71 4.66 -7.86 10.94
CA ALA A 71 3.59 -7.04 11.46
C ALA A 71 2.51 -6.85 10.39
N SER A 72 1.28 -6.64 10.83
CA SER A 72 0.17 -6.25 9.98
C SER A 72 -0.79 -5.34 10.74
N VAL A 73 -1.38 -4.39 10.03
CA VAL A 73 -2.45 -3.52 10.54
C VAL A 73 -3.42 -3.26 9.41
N TYR A 74 -4.70 -3.09 9.74
CA TYR A 74 -5.70 -2.70 8.76
C TYR A 74 -6.62 -1.64 9.32
N PHE A 75 -7.24 -0.89 8.41
CA PHE A 75 -8.34 -0.01 8.72
C PHE A 75 -9.46 -0.22 7.71
N ASN A 76 -10.68 0.13 8.13
CA ASN A 76 -11.84 0.14 7.26
C ASN A 76 -11.98 1.52 6.63
N CYS A 77 -12.33 1.56 5.35
CA CYS A 77 -12.60 2.78 4.61
C CYS A 77 -13.85 2.59 3.75
N HIS A 78 -14.69 3.61 3.69
CA HIS A 78 -15.86 3.65 2.81
C HIS A 78 -15.88 4.99 2.08
N ARG A 79 -16.68 5.08 1.02
CA ARG A 79 -16.87 6.33 0.29
C ARG A 79 -17.40 7.40 1.25
N GLU A 80 -16.84 8.61 1.21
CA GLU A 80 -17.20 9.71 2.12
C GLU A 80 -18.71 9.97 2.17
N SER A 81 -19.36 10.03 1.00
CA SER A 81 -20.81 10.23 0.92
C SER A 81 -21.65 8.97 1.25
N GLY A 82 -21.04 7.94 1.83
CA GLY A 82 -21.66 6.64 2.11
C GLY A 82 -22.09 5.89 0.84
N THR A 83 -22.76 4.75 1.00
CA THR A 83 -23.33 3.98 -0.13
C THR A 83 -24.85 3.84 -0.03
N GLY A 84 -25.45 4.43 1.01
CA GLY A 84 -26.89 4.56 1.14
C GLY A 84 -27.35 5.85 0.48
N GLY A 85 -28.19 5.75 -0.54
CA GLY A 85 -29.02 6.88 -0.96
C GLY A 85 -29.86 7.34 0.24
N ARG A 86 -30.02 8.65 0.39
CA ARG A 86 -31.03 9.26 1.26
C ARG A 86 -32.33 8.48 1.06
N ARG A 87 -32.79 7.75 2.07
CA ARG A 87 -34.22 7.45 2.17
C ARG A 87 -34.86 8.80 2.50
N ALA A 88 -35.45 9.42 1.48
CA ALA A 88 -36.42 10.49 1.67
C ALA A 88 -37.71 9.88 2.21
#